data_AF-A0AA35RFJ6-F1
#
_entry.id   AF-A0AA35RFJ6-F1
#
_cell.length_a   1.000
_cell.length_b   1.000
_cell.length_c   1.000
_cell.angle_alpha   90.00
_cell.angle_beta   90.00
_cell.angle_gamma   90.00
#
_symmetry.space_group_name_H-M   'P 1'
#
loop_
_entity.id
_entity.type
_entity.pdbx_description
1 polymer ?
#
loop_
_entity_poly.entity_id
_entity_poly.type
_entity_poly.pdbx_seq_one_letter_code
_entity_poly.pdbx_strand_id
1 'polypeptide(L)'
;MQVQCSQCPLCFRPNTSHHEDPSLAQRILLFHVYCTSRQKGCNWQGMLRDLELHMSSDEGCQFSLVECPLAVFGCKQHSLMRRDLNRHMTDKHTKHITTVIGESPIRITEEPPNKGHYGGSDCREVVPISEVK
;
A
#
# COMPACT_ATOMS: atom_id res chain seq x y z
N MET A 1 -0.29 31.75 12.17
CA MET A 1 -0.94 32.43 11.01
C MET A 1 -2.28 32.98 11.52
N GLN A 2 -2.62 34.25 11.27
CA GLN A 2 -3.88 34.83 11.77
C GLN A 2 -4.98 34.67 10.70
N VAL A 3 -6.05 33.94 11.04
CA VAL A 3 -7.25 33.84 10.20
C VAL A 3 -8.22 34.91 10.65
N GLN A 4 -8.54 35.87 9.77
CA GLN A 4 -9.57 36.87 10.04
C GLN A 4 -10.94 36.26 9.74
N CYS A 5 -11.76 36.11 10.78
CA CYS A 5 -13.16 35.70 10.64
C CYS A 5 -14.03 36.96 10.73
N SER A 6 -15.02 37.10 9.85
CA SER A 6 -15.86 38.30 9.77
C SER A 6 -16.72 38.51 11.02
N GLN A 7 -17.11 37.43 11.72
CA GLN A 7 -17.96 37.48 12.89
C GLN A 7 -17.95 36.17 13.69
N CYS A 8 -18.05 36.24 15.02
CA CYS A 8 -18.23 35.04 15.86
C CYS A 8 -19.65 34.46 15.72
N PRO A 9 -19.84 33.16 15.44
CA PRO A 9 -21.16 32.55 15.26
C PRO A 9 -21.97 32.42 16.55
N LEU A 10 -21.35 32.57 17.72
CA LEU A 10 -22.02 32.42 19.02
C LEU A 10 -22.52 33.74 19.60
N CYS A 11 -21.75 34.83 19.43
CA CYS A 11 -22.05 36.12 20.03
C CYS A 11 -22.12 37.28 19.04
N PHE A 12 -21.97 37.00 17.73
CA PHE A 12 -22.14 37.94 16.64
C PHE A 12 -21.22 39.16 16.69
N ARG A 13 -20.13 39.12 17.47
CA ARG A 13 -19.16 40.22 17.53
C ARG A 13 -18.35 40.29 16.22
N PRO A 14 -18.25 41.47 15.59
CA PRO A 14 -17.43 41.67 14.40
C PRO A 14 -15.93 41.75 14.78
N ASN A 15 -15.07 41.59 13.78
CA ASN A 15 -13.61 41.79 13.90
C ASN A 15 -12.95 40.93 15.00
N THR A 16 -13.35 39.67 15.12
CA THR A 16 -12.74 38.75 16.09
C THR A 16 -11.41 38.23 15.59
N SER A 17 -10.34 38.41 16.37
CA SER A 17 -9.07 37.72 16.14
C SER A 17 -9.16 36.28 16.64
N HIS A 18 -8.88 35.32 15.76
CA HIS A 18 -8.77 33.91 16.14
C HIS A 18 -7.33 33.60 16.52
N HIS A 19 -7.15 33.01 17.70
CA HIS A 19 -5.87 32.53 18.18
C HIS A 19 -5.99 31.04 18.43
N GLU A 20 -4.97 30.29 18.00
CA GLU A 20 -4.87 28.89 18.40
C GLU A 20 -4.69 28.83 19.92
N ASP A 21 -5.33 27.84 20.54
CA ASP A 21 -5.16 27.51 21.96
C ASP A 21 -4.41 26.18 22.06
N PRO A 22 -3.07 26.20 22.19
CA PRO A 22 -2.26 24.98 22.25
C PRO A 22 -2.56 24.13 23.49
N SER A 23 -2.92 24.78 24.61
CA SER A 23 -3.24 24.08 25.85
C SER A 23 -4.56 23.31 25.72
N LEU A 24 -5.57 23.90 25.09
CA LEU A 24 -6.82 23.20 24.76
C LEU A 24 -6.56 22.08 23.76
N ALA A 25 -5.79 22.32 22.70
CA ALA A 25 -5.45 21.30 21.72
C ALA A 25 -4.76 20.08 22.37
N GLN A 26 -3.79 20.33 23.27
CA GLN A 26 -3.11 19.27 24.02
C GLN A 26 -4.09 18.49 24.91
N ARG A 27 -5.01 19.18 25.60
CA ARG A 27 -6.03 18.52 26.43
C ARG A 27 -6.98 17.65 25.61
N ILE A 28 -7.37 18.10 24.41
CA ILE A 28 -8.21 17.32 23.50
C ILE A 28 -7.53 16.00 23.12
N LEU A 29 -6.22 16.03 22.86
CA LEU A 29 -5.44 14.84 22.49
C LEU A 29 -5.34 13.78 23.61
N LEU A 30 -5.59 14.16 24.86
CA LEU A 30 -5.59 13.26 26.02
C LEU A 30 -6.95 12.58 26.27
N PHE A 31 -7.98 12.90 25.49
CA PHE A 31 -9.27 12.24 25.66
C PHE A 31 -9.17 10.75 25.39
N HIS A 32 -9.76 9.95 26.27
CA HIS A 32 -9.88 8.52 26.09
C HIS A 32 -11.02 8.20 25.12
N VAL A 33 -10.72 7.49 24.04
CA VAL A 33 -11.64 7.23 22.93
C VAL A 33 -11.67 5.74 22.57
N TYR A 34 -12.71 5.34 21.85
CA TYR A 34 -12.83 4.01 21.25
C TYR A 34 -12.41 4.05 19.78
N CYS A 35 -11.96 2.91 19.27
CA CYS A 35 -11.76 2.73 17.83
C CYS A 35 -13.05 3.01 17.05
N THR A 36 -12.93 3.69 15.90
CA THR A 36 -14.04 3.95 14.98
C THR A 36 -14.67 2.66 14.43
N SER A 37 -13.90 1.57 14.37
CA SER A 37 -14.37 0.24 13.94
C SER A 37 -14.91 -0.61 15.11
N ARG A 38 -15.27 -0.02 16.24
CA ARG A 38 -15.84 -0.75 17.39
C ARG A 38 -17.09 -1.54 17.03
N GLN A 39 -17.97 -1.00 16.19
CA GLN A 39 -19.16 -1.70 15.71
C GLN A 39 -18.84 -2.95 14.88
N LYS A 40 -17.64 -3.03 14.28
CA LYS A 40 -17.17 -4.19 13.53
C LYS A 40 -16.47 -5.24 14.39
N GLY A 41 -16.24 -4.95 15.68
CA GLY A 41 -15.59 -5.86 16.63
C GLY A 41 -14.21 -5.42 17.11
N CYS A 42 -13.75 -4.21 16.78
CA CYS A 42 -12.49 -3.71 17.34
C CYS A 42 -12.67 -3.28 18.81
N ASN A 43 -11.90 -3.88 19.71
CA ASN A 43 -11.96 -3.57 21.15
C ASN A 43 -10.90 -2.55 21.60
N TRP A 44 -10.15 -1.97 20.66
CA TRP A 44 -9.14 -0.98 20.99
C TRP A 44 -9.78 0.29 21.57
N GLN A 45 -9.14 0.81 22.63
CA GLN A 45 -9.44 2.07 23.27
C GLN A 45 -8.12 2.66 23.80
N GLY A 46 -8.02 3.99 23.84
CA GLY A 46 -6.78 4.67 24.20
C GLY A 46 -6.93 6.19 24.11
N MET A 47 -5.82 6.93 24.18
CA MET A 47 -5.86 8.38 24.01
C MET A 47 -6.11 8.75 22.54
N LEU A 48 -6.79 9.87 22.30
CA LEU A 48 -7.10 10.36 20.95
C LEU A 48 -5.84 10.50 20.08
N ARG A 49 -4.73 10.95 20.67
CA ARG A 49 -3.43 11.04 19.97
C ARG A 49 -2.92 9.70 19.42
N ASP A 50 -3.29 8.58 20.05
CA ASP A 50 -2.83 7.24 19.67
C ASP A 50 -3.77 6.57 18.64
N LEU A 51 -4.95 7.16 18.40
CA LEU A 51 -5.96 6.61 17.49
C LEU A 51 -5.45 6.56 16.05
N GLU A 52 -4.73 7.60 15.60
CA GLU A 52 -4.18 7.64 14.24
C GLU A 52 -3.15 6.54 13.98
N LEU A 53 -2.25 6.32 14.95
CA LEU A 53 -1.28 5.23 14.91
C LEU A 53 -1.99 3.87 14.89
N HIS A 54 -3.03 3.69 15.71
CA HIS A 54 -3.85 2.48 15.69
C HIS A 54 -4.53 2.26 14.33
N MET A 55 -5.00 3.30 13.66
CA MET A 55 -5.67 3.15 12.36
C MET A 55 -4.67 2.85 11.23
N SER A 56 -3.50 3.48 11.25
CA SER A 56 -2.53 3.43 10.14
C SER A 56 -1.54 2.26 10.21
N SER A 57 -1.12 1.83 11.40
CA SER A 57 -0.12 0.76 11.55
C SER A 57 -0.59 -0.60 11.01
N ASP A 58 0.38 -1.40 10.53
CA ASP A 58 0.14 -2.75 10.02
C ASP A 58 -0.40 -3.69 11.11
N GLU A 59 0.10 -3.56 12.33
CA GLU A 59 -0.39 -4.27 13.52
C GLU A 59 -1.61 -3.59 14.17
N GLY A 60 -2.12 -2.54 13.53
CA GLY A 60 -3.20 -1.69 14.03
C GLY A 60 -4.59 -2.32 13.90
N CYS A 61 -5.58 -1.48 13.59
CA CYS A 61 -6.97 -1.89 13.49
C CYS A 61 -7.15 -2.99 12.43
N GLN A 62 -7.48 -4.20 12.87
CA GLN A 62 -7.73 -5.34 11.97
C GLN A 62 -9.04 -5.21 11.16
N PHE A 63 -9.91 -4.28 11.57
CA PHE A 63 -11.21 -4.01 10.97
C PHE A 63 -11.25 -2.74 10.12
N SER A 64 -10.12 -2.05 9.98
CA SER A 64 -9.99 -0.93 9.04
C SER A 64 -10.11 -1.45 7.61
N LEU A 65 -10.65 -0.61 6.74
CA LEU A 65 -10.62 -0.86 5.31
C LEU A 65 -9.26 -0.42 4.78
N VAL A 66 -8.61 -1.31 4.05
CA VAL A 66 -7.36 -1.06 3.33
C VAL A 66 -7.59 -1.35 1.87
N GLU A 67 -6.84 -0.67 1.01
CA GLU A 67 -6.88 -0.90 -0.42
C GLU A 67 -5.96 -2.06 -0.81
N CYS A 68 -6.38 -2.86 -1.79
CA CYS A 68 -5.52 -3.85 -2.39
C CYS A 68 -4.40 -3.14 -3.17
N PRO A 69 -3.10 -3.45 -2.95
CA PRO A 69 -2.00 -2.86 -3.71
C PRO A 69 -2.11 -3.09 -5.23
N LEU A 70 -2.83 -4.14 -5.63
CA LEU A 70 -3.05 -4.52 -7.02
C LEU A 70 -4.41 -4.05 -7.57
N ALA A 71 -5.14 -3.20 -6.83
CA ALA A 71 -6.33 -2.54 -7.33
C ALA A 71 -6.03 -1.72 -8.60
N VAL A 72 -4.86 -1.06 -8.64
CA VAL A 72 -4.41 -0.27 -9.81
C VAL A 72 -4.18 -1.13 -11.05
N PHE A 73 -3.90 -2.42 -10.89
CA PHE A 73 -3.69 -3.33 -12.01
C PHE A 73 -5.00 -3.98 -12.48
N GLY A 74 -6.09 -3.88 -11.71
CA GLY A 74 -7.41 -4.43 -12.08
C GLY A 74 -7.95 -5.49 -11.13
N CYS A 75 -7.41 -5.61 -9.91
CA CYS A 75 -8.02 -6.46 -8.89
C CYS A 75 -9.45 -5.97 -8.57
N LYS A 76 -10.45 -6.82 -8.83
CA LYS A 76 -11.87 -6.52 -8.56
C LYS A 76 -12.18 -6.19 -7.10
N GLN A 77 -11.33 -6.61 -6.16
CA GLN A 77 -11.51 -6.32 -4.74
C GLN A 77 -10.64 -5.10 -4.37
N HIS A 78 -11.18 -3.90 -4.59
CA HIS A 78 -10.45 -2.65 -4.36
C HIS A 78 -10.22 -2.38 -2.87
N SER A 79 -11.24 -2.62 -2.04
CA SER A 79 -11.16 -2.40 -0.60
C SER A 79 -11.60 -3.64 0.17
N LEU A 80 -10.90 -3.93 1.26
CA LEU A 80 -11.12 -5.09 2.13
C LEU A 80 -10.65 -4.80 3.55
N MET A 81 -11.06 -5.61 4.52
CA MET A 81 -10.54 -5.45 5.89
C MET A 81 -9.06 -5.83 5.94
N ARG A 82 -8.28 -5.12 6.75
CA ARG A 82 -6.84 -5.39 6.95
C ARG A 82 -6.58 -6.87 7.25
N ARG A 83 -7.36 -7.48 8.14
CA ARG A 83 -7.25 -8.91 8.49
C ARG A 83 -7.42 -9.87 7.32
N ASP A 84 -8.14 -9.47 6.28
CA ASP A 84 -8.44 -10.29 5.11
C ASP A 84 -7.42 -10.06 3.98
N LEU A 85 -6.56 -9.05 4.10
CA LEU A 85 -5.61 -8.68 3.05
C LEU A 85 -4.64 -9.81 2.74
N ASN A 86 -4.04 -10.43 3.75
CA ASN A 86 -3.09 -11.52 3.54
C ASN A 86 -3.75 -12.72 2.83
N ARG A 87 -4.91 -13.17 3.32
CA ARG A 87 -5.71 -14.22 2.69
C ARG A 87 -6.12 -13.86 1.26
N HIS A 88 -6.53 -12.62 1.02
CA HIS A 88 -6.87 -12.13 -0.31
C HIS A 88 -5.70 -12.24 -1.28
N MET A 89 -4.49 -11.92 -0.82
CA MET A 89 -3.27 -12.00 -1.64
C MET A 89 -2.90 -13.46 -1.92
N THR A 90 -2.99 -14.36 -0.94
CA THR A 90 -2.66 -15.79 -1.12
C THR A 90 -3.67 -16.54 -1.98
N ASP A 91 -4.96 -16.40 -1.72
CA ASP A 91 -6.01 -17.19 -2.38
C ASP A 91 -6.25 -16.75 -3.83
N LYS A 92 -5.88 -15.51 -4.16
CA LYS A 92 -6.05 -14.93 -5.50
C LYS A 92 -4.72 -14.68 -6.21
N HIS A 93 -3.63 -15.31 -5.79
CA HIS A 93 -2.31 -15.18 -6.43
C HIS A 93 -2.38 -15.40 -7.95
N THR A 94 -3.19 -16.34 -8.42
CA THR A 94 -3.39 -16.57 -9.86
C THR A 94 -3.94 -15.33 -10.56
N LYS A 95 -4.93 -14.64 -9.98
CA LYS A 95 -5.53 -13.43 -10.60
C LYS A 95 -4.58 -12.25 -10.54
N HIS A 96 -3.81 -12.12 -9.46
CA HIS A 96 -2.82 -11.06 -9.31
C HIS A 96 -1.66 -11.20 -10.30
N ILE A 97 -1.11 -12.41 -10.49
CA ILE A 97 0.00 -12.66 -11.43
C ILE A 97 -0.43 -12.43 -12.89
N THR A 98 -1.60 -12.92 -13.31
CA THR A 98 -2.12 -12.67 -14.67
C THR A 98 -2.38 -11.18 -14.96
N THR A 99 -2.57 -10.38 -13.91
CA THR A 99 -2.84 -8.95 -14.04
C THR A 99 -1.56 -8.12 -14.13
N VAL A 100 -0.47 -8.54 -13.47
CA VAL A 100 0.83 -7.83 -13.51
C VAL A 100 1.62 -8.17 -14.78
N ILE A 101 1.51 -9.41 -15.27
CA ILE A 101 2.09 -9.84 -16.55
C ILE A 101 0.97 -9.70 -17.58
N GLY A 102 0.79 -8.49 -18.11
CA GLY A 102 -0.17 -8.26 -19.18
C GLY A 102 -0.03 -9.32 -20.27
N GLU A 103 -1.15 -9.78 -20.80
CA GLU A 103 -1.26 -10.55 -22.03
C GLU A 103 -0.77 -9.69 -23.22
N SER A 104 0.52 -9.37 -23.25
CA SER A 104 1.20 -9.15 -24.51
C SER A 104 1.56 -10.54 -25.01
N PRO A 105 1.02 -11.01 -26.15
CA PRO A 105 1.55 -12.21 -26.78
C PRO A 105 3.03 -11.95 -26.98
N ILE A 106 3.89 -12.74 -26.33
CA ILE A 106 5.28 -12.85 -26.76
C ILE A 106 5.17 -13.39 -28.19
N ARG A 107 5.25 -12.50 -29.18
CA ARG A 107 5.48 -12.90 -30.56
C ARG A 107 6.90 -13.45 -30.58
N ILE A 108 7.03 -14.74 -30.36
CA ILE A 108 8.17 -15.48 -30.89
C ILE A 108 8.00 -15.35 -32.40
N THR A 109 8.70 -14.41 -33.02
CA THR A 109 8.93 -14.48 -34.45
C THR A 109 9.75 -15.74 -34.63
N GLU A 110 9.11 -16.81 -35.06
CA GLU A 110 9.81 -17.98 -35.58
C GLU A 110 10.59 -17.51 -36.80
N GLU A 111 11.87 -17.18 -36.59
CA GLU A 111 12.83 -17.09 -37.68
C GLU A 111 12.93 -18.50 -38.29
N PRO A 112 12.78 -18.63 -39.62
CA PRO A 112 12.75 -19.92 -40.28
C PRO A 112 14.07 -20.67 -40.12
N PRO A 113 14.06 -22.02 -40.19
CA PRO A 113 15.25 -22.83 -39.99
C PRO A 113 16.30 -22.53 -41.05
N ASN A 114 17.42 -21.95 -40.62
CA ASN A 114 18.59 -21.77 -41.47
C ASN A 114 19.18 -23.15 -41.82
N LYS A 115 18.96 -23.57 -43.07
CA LYS A 115 19.50 -24.80 -43.65
C LYS A 115 20.77 -24.48 -44.44
N GLY A 116 21.88 -25.14 -44.05
CA GLY A 116 23.11 -25.32 -44.84
C GLY A 116 24.21 -24.32 -44.48
N HIS A 117 25.48 -24.68 -44.35
CA HIS A 117 26.22 -25.68 -45.13
C HIS A 117 27.47 -26.17 -44.35
N TYR A 118 27.85 -27.42 -44.64
CA TYR A 118 29.01 -28.14 -44.08
C TYR A 118 30.37 -27.56 -44.52
N GLY A 119 31.35 -27.67 -43.62
CA GLY A 119 32.81 -27.56 -43.84
C GLY A 119 33.44 -26.86 -42.64
N GLY A 120 34.29 -27.42 -41.79
CA GLY A 120 35.26 -28.51 -41.94
C GLY A 120 36.60 -28.00 -41.40
N SER A 121 37.28 -28.77 -40.54
CA SER A 121 38.55 -28.51 -39.82
C SER A 121 38.46 -27.49 -38.66
N ASP A 122 39.01 -27.70 -37.46
CA ASP A 122 40.06 -28.60 -37.01
C ASP A 122 39.84 -28.93 -35.50
N CYS A 123 40.25 -30.12 -35.09
CA CYS A 123 40.14 -30.65 -33.73
C CYS A 123 41.45 -30.41 -32.97
N ARG A 124 41.40 -29.87 -31.74
CA ARG A 124 42.33 -30.09 -30.61
C ARG A 124 42.01 -29.08 -29.50
N GLU A 125 42.06 -29.35 -28.22
CA GLU A 125 42.16 -30.54 -27.37
C GLU A 125 41.72 -30.05 -25.97
N VAL A 126 41.17 -30.95 -25.16
CA VAL A 126 40.84 -30.80 -23.72
C VAL A 126 42.15 -30.44 -22.96
N VAL A 127 42.26 -29.69 -21.84
CA VAL A 127 41.71 -29.82 -20.46
C VAL A 127 42.17 -28.58 -19.61
N PRO A 128 41.70 -28.40 -18.35
CA PRO A 128 41.64 -27.13 -17.60
C PRO A 128 42.87 -26.87 -16.73
N ILE A 129 42.99 -25.64 -16.22
CA ILE A 129 43.83 -25.35 -15.06
C ILE A 129 43.14 -24.35 -14.13
N SER A 130 43.00 -24.81 -12.89
CA SER A 130 42.72 -24.07 -11.66
C SER A 130 43.67 -22.89 -11.41
N GLU A 131 43.21 -22.01 -10.51
CA GLU A 131 43.95 -20.92 -9.84
C GLU A 131 44.05 -19.58 -10.59
N VAL A 132 43.25 -18.61 -10.13
CA VAL A 132 43.74 -17.23 -9.99
C VAL A 132 43.32 -16.71 -8.61
N LYS A 133 44.36 -16.21 -7.93
CA LYS A 133 44.46 -15.66 -6.59
C LYS A 133 43.42 -14.61 -6.21
#